data_AF-R7J9E9-F1
#
_entry.id   AF-R7J9E9-F1
#
_cell.length_a   1.000
_cell.length_b   1.000
_cell.length_c   1.000
_cell.angle_alpha   90.00
_cell.angle_beta   90.00
_cell.angle_gamma   90.00
#
_symmetry.space_group_name_H-M   'P 1'
#
loop_
_entity.id
_entity.type
_entity.pdbx_description
1 polymer ?
#
loop_
_entity_poly.entity_id
_entity_poly.type
_entity_poly.pdbx_seq_one_letter_code
_entity_poly.pdbx_strand_id
1 'polypeptide(L)'
;MEKDHMMEKKEPHDTINLFKEVQEKILFLRNQEVILDADVAQLYGVETREVNQAVRNNPNKFPKGYVFEIDRQELTELRSKFLIANKSKSRTMPKAFTEKGLYMLATILKSPQATQTTIAIIEIFATVRQLKRELRNLHEEHDKQQQQSKMQYFGDLLSSIVMPDLETSETESSLEINFLIGKIKHTVKRVRRQNDSDYTETE
;
A
#
# COMPACT_ATOMS: atom_id res chain seq x y z
N MET A 1 17.94 14.52 -37.14
CA MET A 1 18.69 13.90 -36.02
C MET A 1 17.80 13.96 -34.80
N GLU A 2 16.97 12.93 -34.68
CA GLU A 2 16.01 12.70 -33.62
C GLU A 2 16.76 11.94 -32.52
N LYS A 3 16.92 12.54 -31.34
CA LYS A 3 17.54 11.85 -30.21
C LYS A 3 16.43 11.06 -29.51
N ASP A 4 16.44 9.76 -29.73
CA ASP A 4 15.65 8.78 -29.01
C ASP A 4 15.77 8.99 -27.50
N HIS A 5 14.63 9.32 -26.90
CA HIS A 5 14.45 9.32 -25.46
C HIS A 5 14.28 7.86 -25.03
N MET A 6 15.39 7.21 -24.68
CA MET A 6 15.35 5.87 -24.10
C MET A 6 14.69 5.95 -22.72
N MET A 7 13.40 5.56 -22.65
CA MET A 7 12.75 5.29 -21.38
C MET A 7 13.32 4.01 -20.81
N GLU A 8 14.15 4.16 -19.78
CA GLU A 8 14.65 3.08 -18.94
C GLU A 8 13.45 2.35 -18.30
N LYS A 9 13.16 1.14 -18.79
CA LYS A 9 12.17 0.24 -18.16
C LYS A 9 12.73 -0.15 -16.79
N LYS A 10 12.16 0.40 -15.71
CA LYS A 10 12.45 -0.06 -14.35
C LYS A 10 11.92 -1.47 -14.14
N GLU A 11 12.75 -2.31 -13.53
CA GLU A 11 12.50 -3.72 -13.19
C GLU A 11 11.24 -3.88 -12.30
N PRO A 12 10.53 -5.02 -12.38
CA PRO A 12 9.34 -5.30 -11.56
C PRO A 12 9.59 -5.18 -10.04
N HIS A 13 10.82 -5.38 -9.58
CA HIS A 13 11.23 -5.20 -8.18
C HIS A 13 11.01 -3.78 -7.63
N ASP A 14 11.14 -2.74 -8.45
CA ASP A 14 10.97 -1.34 -8.02
C ASP A 14 9.51 -0.99 -7.70
N THR A 15 8.57 -1.60 -8.43
CA THR A 15 7.12 -1.36 -8.23
C THR A 15 6.62 -2.08 -6.98
N ILE A 16 7.19 -3.24 -6.68
CA ILE A 16 6.80 -4.09 -5.55
C ILE A 16 7.34 -3.53 -4.23
N ASN A 17 8.54 -2.94 -4.23
CA ASN A 17 9.06 -2.22 -3.08
C ASN A 17 8.19 -1.00 -2.72
N LEU A 18 7.76 -0.24 -3.72
CA LEU A 18 6.92 0.94 -3.52
C LEU A 18 5.53 0.59 -2.93
N PHE A 19 4.96 -0.55 -3.32
CA PHE A 19 3.70 -1.04 -2.73
C PHE A 19 3.85 -1.25 -1.23
N LYS A 20 4.91 -1.95 -0.81
CA LYS A 20 5.18 -2.21 0.60
C LYS A 20 5.44 -0.92 1.37
N GLU A 21 6.21 0.00 0.80
CA GLU A 21 6.47 1.30 1.41
C GLU A 21 5.17 2.07 1.67
N VAL A 22 4.27 2.18 0.69
CA VAL A 22 2.99 2.88 0.88
C VAL A 22 2.14 2.18 1.95
N GLN A 23 2.07 0.85 1.94
CA GLN A 23 1.30 0.08 2.92
C GLN A 23 1.75 0.35 4.36
N GLU A 24 3.05 0.41 4.61
CA GLU A 24 3.62 0.70 5.94
C GLU A 24 3.33 2.13 6.42
N LYS A 25 2.95 3.04 5.52
CA LYS A 25 2.62 4.44 5.84
C LYS A 25 1.12 4.69 6.06
N ILE A 26 0.26 3.70 5.84
CA ILE A 26 -1.18 3.84 6.08
C ILE A 26 -1.46 3.76 7.58
N LEU A 27 -2.14 4.77 8.10
CA LEU A 27 -2.60 4.87 9.48
C LEU A 27 -4.13 4.90 9.51
N PHE A 28 -4.71 4.41 10.61
CA PHE A 28 -6.15 4.50 10.84
C PHE A 28 -6.45 5.61 11.85
N LEU A 29 -7.03 6.71 11.39
CA LEU A 29 -7.41 7.86 12.22
C LEU A 29 -8.84 8.30 11.89
N ARG A 30 -9.62 8.64 12.91
CA ARG A 30 -11.01 9.13 12.75
C ARG A 30 -11.86 8.25 11.83
N ASN A 31 -11.70 6.93 11.95
CA ASN A 31 -12.34 5.89 11.13
C ASN A 31 -11.99 5.94 9.64
N GLN A 32 -10.83 6.47 9.28
CA GLN A 32 -10.35 6.59 7.91
C GLN A 32 -8.90 6.14 7.81
N GLU A 33 -8.58 5.52 6.67
CA GLU A 33 -7.20 5.25 6.26
C GLU A 33 -6.57 6.53 5.74
N VAL A 34 -5.44 6.92 6.31
CA VAL A 34 -4.74 8.17 6.01
C VAL A 34 -3.23 7.99 5.93
N ILE A 35 -2.57 8.88 5.19
CA ILE A 35 -1.11 9.00 5.14
C ILE A 35 -0.72 10.40 5.61
N LEU A 36 0.31 10.52 6.46
CA LEU A 36 0.77 11.82 6.96
C LEU A 36 1.56 12.57 5.89
N ASP A 37 1.51 13.90 5.91
CA ASP A 37 2.17 14.80 4.96
C ASP A 37 3.67 14.52 4.77
N ALA A 38 4.37 14.16 5.84
CA ALA A 38 5.79 13.79 5.79
C ALA A 38 6.02 12.48 5.01
N ASP A 39 5.15 11.50 5.18
CA ASP A 39 5.24 10.21 4.49
C ASP A 39 4.78 10.36 3.03
N VAL A 40 3.73 11.13 2.76
CA VAL A 40 3.34 11.52 1.39
C VAL A 40 4.52 12.18 0.68
N ALA A 41 5.19 13.12 1.34
CA ALA A 41 6.34 13.82 0.77
C ALA A 41 7.50 12.87 0.44
N GLN A 42 7.81 11.93 1.36
CA GLN A 42 8.81 10.90 1.15
C GLN A 42 8.47 10.04 -0.07
N LEU A 43 7.23 9.54 -0.15
CA LEU A 43 6.77 8.68 -1.24
C LEU A 43 6.80 9.41 -2.59
N TYR A 44 6.42 10.69 -2.62
CA TYR A 44 6.40 11.50 -3.84
C TYR A 44 7.79 12.08 -4.22
N GLY A 45 8.80 11.93 -3.36
CA GLY A 45 10.15 12.47 -3.59
C GLY A 45 10.23 13.99 -3.51
N VAL A 46 9.41 14.62 -2.69
CA VAL A 46 9.31 16.09 -2.53
C VAL A 46 9.45 16.49 -1.07
N GLU A 47 9.60 17.79 -0.79
CA GLU A 47 9.54 18.26 0.60
C GLU A 47 8.11 18.25 1.16
N THR A 48 7.96 18.02 2.47
CA THR A 48 6.66 18.14 3.17
C THR A 48 6.02 19.52 2.97
N ARG A 49 6.85 20.56 2.86
CA ARG A 49 6.38 21.92 2.57
C ARG A 49 5.71 22.01 1.20
N GLU A 50 6.20 21.30 0.18
CA GLU A 50 5.63 21.31 -1.17
C GLU A 50 4.26 20.63 -1.18
N VAL A 51 4.11 19.50 -0.50
CA VAL A 51 2.80 18.82 -0.32
C VAL A 51 1.79 19.78 0.33
N ASN A 52 2.19 20.42 1.42
CA ASN A 52 1.33 21.36 2.14
C ASN A 52 1.04 22.63 1.32
N GLN A 53 1.98 23.08 0.50
CA GLN A 53 1.82 24.18 -0.45
C GLN A 53 0.82 23.83 -1.55
N ALA A 54 0.87 22.60 -2.09
CA ALA A 54 -0.07 22.12 -3.10
C ALA A 54 -1.51 22.17 -2.59
N VAL A 55 -1.74 21.78 -1.33
CA VAL A 55 -3.07 21.90 -0.69
C VAL A 55 -3.47 23.37 -0.54
N ARG A 56 -2.58 24.21 0.00
CA ARG A 56 -2.87 25.63 0.25
C ARG A 56 -3.18 26.41 -1.04
N ASN A 57 -2.50 26.09 -2.13
CA ASN A 57 -2.67 26.77 -3.41
C ASN A 57 -3.90 26.30 -4.20
N ASN A 58 -4.48 25.15 -3.85
CA ASN A 58 -5.59 24.54 -4.60
C ASN A 58 -6.78 24.22 -3.69
N PRO A 59 -7.32 25.18 -2.90
CA PRO A 59 -8.35 24.89 -1.90
C PRO A 59 -9.63 24.28 -2.51
N ASN A 60 -9.96 24.63 -3.76
CA ASN A 60 -11.08 24.06 -4.50
C ASN A 60 -10.95 22.56 -4.80
N LYS A 61 -9.72 22.03 -4.82
CA LYS A 61 -9.45 20.59 -5.00
C LYS A 61 -9.51 19.81 -3.69
N PHE A 62 -9.47 20.47 -2.54
CA PHE A 62 -9.44 19.82 -1.23
C PHE A 62 -10.65 20.24 -0.37
N PRO A 63 -11.86 19.77 -0.71
CA PRO A 63 -13.03 20.03 0.12
C PRO A 63 -12.90 19.35 1.49
N LYS A 64 -13.79 19.72 2.41
CA LYS A 64 -13.79 19.21 3.79
C LYS A 64 -13.74 17.68 3.81
N GLY A 65 -12.81 17.13 4.59
CA GLY A 65 -12.61 15.69 4.75
C GLY A 65 -11.58 15.07 3.81
N TYR A 66 -10.99 15.82 2.88
CA TYR A 66 -9.92 15.28 2.02
C TYR A 66 -8.57 15.29 2.75
N VAL A 67 -8.33 16.37 3.49
CA VAL A 67 -7.14 16.59 4.30
C VAL A 67 -7.58 17.21 5.62
N PHE A 68 -6.96 16.81 6.71
CA PHE A 68 -7.19 17.42 8.02
C PHE A 68 -5.90 17.50 8.82
N GLU A 69 -5.82 18.43 9.75
CA GLU A 69 -4.73 18.48 10.72
C GLU A 69 -5.05 17.51 11.86
N ILE A 70 -4.05 16.70 12.23
CA ILE A 70 -4.15 15.84 13.40
C ILE A 70 -4.00 16.70 14.66
N ASP A 71 -4.69 16.33 15.73
CA ASP A 71 -4.57 17.03 17.01
C ASP A 71 -3.39 16.50 17.85
N ARG A 72 -3.14 17.16 18.99
CA ARG A 72 -2.02 16.80 19.88
C ARG A 72 -2.21 15.45 20.55
N GLN A 73 -3.44 15.05 20.83
CA GLN A 73 -3.74 13.76 21.44
C GLN A 73 -3.49 12.65 20.42
N GLU A 74 -4.06 12.78 19.21
CA GLU A 74 -3.83 11.88 18.08
C GLU A 74 -2.34 11.72 17.78
N LEU A 75 -1.59 12.83 17.74
CA LEU A 75 -0.14 12.80 17.53
C LEU A 75 0.61 12.08 18.67
N THR A 76 0.15 12.24 19.92
CA THR A 76 0.78 11.58 21.08
C THR A 76 0.52 10.08 21.05
N GLU A 77 -0.72 9.68 20.74
CA GLU A 77 -1.06 8.27 20.55
C GLU A 77 -0.27 7.63 19.42
N LEU A 78 -0.18 8.31 18.27
CA LEU A 78 0.59 7.81 17.12
C LEU A 78 2.06 7.59 17.46
N ARG A 79 2.69 8.49 18.24
CA ARG A 79 4.08 8.30 18.72
C ARG A 79 4.24 7.13 19.66
N SER A 80 3.22 6.84 20.46
CA SER A 80 3.25 5.71 21.39
C SER A 80 3.08 4.36 20.69
N LYS A 81 2.29 4.34 19.60
CA LYS A 81 1.92 3.13 18.85
C LYS A 81 2.88 2.82 17.69
N PHE A 82 3.48 3.85 17.10
CA PHE A 82 4.34 3.74 15.93
C PHE A 82 5.66 4.48 16.20
N LEU A 83 6.77 3.96 15.67
CA LEU A 83 8.08 4.62 15.69
C LEU A 83 8.12 5.79 14.69
N ILE A 84 7.15 6.70 14.76
CA ILE A 84 7.16 7.93 13.96
C ILE A 84 8.34 8.75 14.44
N ALA A 85 9.31 8.96 13.54
CA ALA A 85 10.53 9.68 13.83
C ALA A 85 10.22 11.00 14.56
N ASN A 86 10.97 11.26 15.63
CA ASN A 86 10.91 12.44 16.50
C ASN A 86 11.24 13.76 15.77
N LYS A 87 10.60 14.08 14.63
CA LYS A 87 10.64 15.43 14.03
C LYS A 87 9.75 16.42 14.82
N SER A 88 9.59 16.19 16.13
CA SER A 88 8.81 16.92 17.12
C SER A 88 9.45 18.25 17.56
N LYS A 89 10.07 18.98 16.64
CA LYS A 89 10.35 20.42 16.83
C LYS A 89 9.61 21.30 15.82
N SER A 90 8.83 20.70 14.92
CA SER A 90 7.98 21.49 14.01
C SER A 90 6.88 22.20 14.80
N ARG A 91 6.72 23.50 14.56
CA ARG A 91 5.64 24.31 15.14
C ARG A 91 4.27 24.00 14.54
N THR A 92 4.23 23.30 13.40
CA THR A 92 3.00 22.99 12.66
C THR A 92 2.56 21.57 12.92
N MET A 93 1.26 21.37 13.15
CA MET A 93 0.67 20.04 13.25
C MET A 93 0.71 19.33 11.89
N PRO A 94 1.04 18.03 11.84
CA PRO A 94 1.01 17.27 10.59
C PRO A 94 -0.37 17.26 9.96
N LYS A 95 -0.42 17.25 8.63
CA LYS A 95 -1.65 17.00 7.88
C LYS A 95 -1.77 15.52 7.57
N ALA A 96 -2.98 14.97 7.74
CA ALA A 96 -3.35 13.63 7.33
C ALA A 96 -4.14 13.70 6.02
N PHE A 97 -3.72 12.91 5.04
CA PHE A 97 -4.34 12.80 3.73
C PHE A 97 -5.16 11.52 3.65
N THR A 98 -6.45 11.66 3.40
CA THR A 98 -7.31 10.53 3.04
C THR A 98 -6.99 10.05 1.63
N GLU A 99 -7.49 8.87 1.26
CA GLU A 99 -7.44 8.38 -0.13
C GLU A 99 -7.88 9.46 -1.16
N LYS A 100 -9.01 10.14 -0.88
CA LYS A 100 -9.53 11.20 -1.76
C LYS A 100 -8.59 12.40 -1.82
N GLY A 101 -7.95 12.75 -0.70
CA GLY A 101 -6.92 13.78 -0.64
C GLY A 101 -5.68 13.41 -1.47
N LEU A 102 -5.23 12.16 -1.39
CA LEU A 102 -4.11 11.66 -2.18
C LEU A 102 -4.42 11.69 -3.69
N TYR A 103 -5.66 11.35 -4.08
CA TYR A 103 -6.10 11.49 -5.46
C TYR A 103 -6.06 12.93 -5.96
N MET A 104 -6.37 13.90 -5.10
CA MET A 104 -6.26 15.32 -5.47
C MET A 104 -4.82 15.80 -5.57
N LEU A 105 -3.95 15.35 -4.67
CA LEU A 105 -2.51 15.59 -4.79
C LEU A 105 -1.93 15.03 -6.09
N ALA A 106 -2.35 13.84 -6.51
CA ALA A 106 -1.93 13.23 -7.76
C ALA A 106 -2.29 14.07 -9.00
N THR A 107 -3.29 14.95 -8.91
CA THR A 107 -3.62 15.90 -10.00
C THR A 107 -2.71 17.13 -10.03
N ILE A 108 -1.86 17.31 -9.02
CA ILE A 108 -1.00 18.49 -8.84
C ILE A 108 0.48 18.10 -8.94
N LEU A 109 0.89 17.02 -8.25
CA LEU A 109 2.26 16.50 -8.29
C LEU A 109 2.41 15.55 -9.48
N LYS A 110 3.22 15.94 -10.46
CA LYS A 110 3.30 15.30 -11.79
C LYS A 110 4.69 14.76 -12.17
N SER A 111 5.62 14.69 -11.24
CA SER A 111 6.93 14.06 -11.51
C SER A 111 6.74 12.56 -11.86
N PRO A 112 7.70 11.94 -12.57
CA PRO A 112 7.66 10.50 -12.85
C PRO A 112 7.52 9.67 -11.55
N GLN A 113 8.25 10.03 -10.50
CA GLN A 113 8.14 9.42 -9.18
C GLN A 113 6.75 9.62 -8.57
N ALA A 114 6.21 10.85 -8.56
CA ALA A 114 4.86 11.13 -8.07
C ALA A 114 3.78 10.31 -8.79
N THR A 115 3.98 10.07 -10.08
CA THR A 115 3.07 9.26 -10.91
C THR A 115 3.11 7.80 -10.49
N GLN A 116 4.30 7.21 -10.32
CA GLN A 116 4.47 5.83 -9.84
C GLN A 116 3.87 5.66 -8.44
N THR A 117 4.15 6.59 -7.54
CA THR A 117 3.60 6.61 -6.17
C THR A 117 2.08 6.71 -6.18
N THR A 118 1.52 7.55 -7.05
CA THR A 118 0.07 7.64 -7.23
C THR A 118 -0.53 6.30 -7.65
N ILE A 119 0.10 5.61 -8.61
CA ILE A 119 -0.35 4.29 -9.06
C ILE A 119 -0.32 3.29 -7.89
N ALA A 120 0.79 3.22 -7.15
CA ALA A 120 0.91 2.33 -5.99
C ALA A 120 -0.17 2.62 -4.92
N ILE A 121 -0.42 3.89 -4.61
CA ILE A 121 -1.49 4.30 -3.70
C ILE A 121 -2.86 3.81 -4.21
N ILE A 122 -3.19 4.03 -5.48
CA ILE A 122 -4.47 3.59 -6.07
C ILE A 122 -4.63 2.07 -5.94
N GLU A 123 -3.61 1.29 -6.31
CA GLU A 123 -3.66 -0.17 -6.27
C GLU A 123 -3.87 -0.70 -4.84
N ILE A 124 -3.21 -0.10 -3.84
CA ILE A 124 -3.37 -0.48 -2.43
C ILE A 124 -4.78 -0.21 -1.95
N PHE A 125 -5.31 1.00 -2.15
CA PHE A 125 -6.67 1.33 -1.71
C PHE A 125 -7.74 0.52 -2.46
N ALA A 126 -7.52 0.19 -3.74
CA ALA A 126 -8.38 -0.72 -4.49
C ALA A 126 -8.37 -2.13 -3.89
N THR A 127 -7.18 -2.65 -3.60
CA THR A 127 -6.95 -3.97 -3.01
C THR A 127 -7.58 -4.09 -1.63
N VAL A 128 -7.38 -3.10 -0.75
CA VAL A 128 -7.99 -3.08 0.59
C VAL A 128 -9.52 -3.09 0.51
N ARG A 129 -10.12 -2.33 -0.41
CA ARG A 129 -11.57 -2.35 -0.65
C ARG A 129 -12.06 -3.71 -1.15
N GLN A 130 -11.33 -4.34 -2.07
CA GLN A 130 -11.65 -5.67 -2.55
C GLN A 130 -11.63 -6.66 -1.38
N LEU A 131 -10.58 -6.64 -0.57
CA LEU A 131 -10.46 -7.51 0.60
C LEU A 131 -11.62 -7.31 1.58
N LYS A 132 -11.96 -6.05 1.89
CA LYS A 132 -13.10 -5.73 2.76
C LYS A 132 -14.43 -6.25 2.21
N ARG A 133 -14.63 -6.15 0.90
CA ARG A 133 -15.83 -6.68 0.23
C ARG A 133 -15.89 -8.19 0.32
N GLU A 134 -14.78 -8.88 0.04
CA GLU A 134 -14.75 -10.34 0.12
C GLU A 134 -14.93 -10.86 1.55
N LEU A 135 -14.37 -10.17 2.55
CA LEU A 135 -14.61 -10.49 3.96
C LEU A 135 -16.10 -10.36 4.33
N ARG A 136 -16.78 -9.32 3.82
CA ARG A 136 -18.22 -9.15 4.04
C ARG A 136 -19.02 -10.25 3.33
N ASN A 137 -18.69 -10.54 2.08
CA ASN A 137 -19.33 -11.62 1.29
C ASN A 137 -19.18 -12.99 1.95
N LEU A 138 -18.08 -13.19 2.69
CA LEU A 138 -17.82 -14.37 3.51
C LEU A 138 -18.68 -14.42 4.76
N HIS A 139 -18.84 -13.29 5.44
CA HIS A 139 -19.67 -13.18 6.65
C HIS A 139 -21.16 -13.36 6.37
N GLU A 140 -21.63 -12.86 5.22
CA GLU A 140 -23.02 -12.95 4.78
C GLU A 140 -23.35 -14.30 4.11
N GLU A 141 -22.36 -15.16 3.86
CA GLU A 141 -22.58 -16.48 3.28
C GLU A 141 -23.06 -17.47 4.34
N HIS A 142 -24.18 -18.12 4.09
CA HIS A 142 -24.80 -19.08 5.00
C HIS A 142 -24.71 -20.53 4.49
N ASP A 143 -24.40 -20.72 3.20
CA ASP A 143 -24.14 -22.04 2.64
C ASP A 143 -22.71 -22.50 2.95
N LYS A 144 -22.56 -23.66 3.61
CA LYS A 144 -21.26 -24.17 4.05
C LYS A 144 -20.30 -24.47 2.90
N GLN A 145 -20.79 -24.94 1.75
CA GLN A 145 -19.94 -25.25 0.61
C GLN A 145 -19.43 -23.96 -0.04
N GLN A 146 -20.31 -22.98 -0.24
CA GLN A 146 -19.94 -21.67 -0.78
C GLN A 146 -19.02 -20.90 0.17
N GLN A 147 -19.27 -21.00 1.48
CA GLN A 147 -18.43 -20.39 2.51
C GLN A 147 -17.00 -20.93 2.43
N GLN A 148 -16.83 -22.24 2.25
CA GLN A 148 -15.50 -22.85 2.12
C GLN A 148 -14.77 -22.42 0.83
N SER A 149 -15.47 -22.34 -0.30
CA SER A 149 -14.89 -21.84 -1.55
C SER A 149 -14.49 -20.36 -1.47
N LYS A 150 -15.36 -19.51 -0.89
CA LYS A 150 -15.05 -18.10 -0.64
C LYS A 150 -13.88 -17.94 0.34
N MET A 151 -13.76 -18.85 1.32
CA MET A 151 -12.69 -18.80 2.32
C MET A 151 -11.33 -19.08 1.67
N GLN A 152 -11.31 -20.06 0.76
CA GLN A 152 -10.13 -20.37 -0.04
C GLN A 152 -9.72 -19.17 -0.91
N TYR A 153 -10.67 -18.60 -1.65
CA TYR A 153 -10.43 -17.41 -2.49
C TYR A 153 -9.91 -16.21 -1.69
N PHE A 154 -10.48 -15.96 -0.51
CA PHE A 154 -10.01 -14.90 0.38
C PHE A 154 -8.60 -15.18 0.93
N GLY A 155 -8.28 -16.44 1.24
CA GLY A 155 -6.95 -16.87 1.63
C GLY A 155 -5.91 -16.65 0.51
N ASP A 156 -6.26 -16.98 -0.73
CA ASP A 156 -5.43 -16.76 -1.91
C ASP A 156 -5.19 -15.26 -2.16
N LEU A 157 -6.25 -14.44 -2.06
CA LEU A 157 -6.18 -12.98 -2.16
C LEU A 157 -5.31 -12.38 -1.07
N LEU A 158 -5.44 -12.83 0.18
CA LEU A 158 -4.58 -12.37 1.27
C LEU A 158 -3.11 -12.73 1.02
N SER A 159 -2.84 -13.93 0.53
CA SER A 159 -1.47 -14.37 0.27
C SER A 159 -0.78 -13.51 -0.79
N SER A 160 -1.49 -13.12 -1.85
CA SER A 160 -0.90 -12.28 -2.91
C SER A 160 -0.57 -10.87 -2.42
N ILE A 161 -1.30 -10.36 -1.42
CA ILE A 161 -1.11 -9.03 -0.84
C ILE A 161 0.00 -9.04 0.22
N VAL A 162 0.00 -10.02 1.12
CA VAL A 162 0.94 -10.06 2.26
C VAL A 162 2.32 -10.59 1.84
N MET A 163 2.37 -11.42 0.80
CA MET A 163 3.61 -12.06 0.32
C MET A 163 3.72 -11.98 -1.21
N PRO A 164 3.82 -10.77 -1.80
CA PRO A 164 4.02 -10.64 -3.25
C PRO A 164 5.33 -11.29 -3.69
N ASP A 165 6.43 -11.11 -2.95
CA ASP A 165 7.77 -11.67 -3.25
C ASP A 165 8.57 -12.03 -1.98
N LEU A 166 8.37 -13.24 -1.43
CA LEU A 166 9.43 -13.89 -0.67
C LEU A 166 10.37 -14.55 -1.69
N GLU A 167 11.61 -14.07 -1.78
CA GLU A 167 12.63 -14.71 -2.60
C GLU A 167 12.75 -16.19 -2.27
N THR A 168 13.01 -16.96 -3.31
CA THR A 168 13.13 -18.42 -3.34
C THR A 168 14.01 -18.95 -2.22
N SER A 169 13.39 -19.39 -1.14
CA SER A 169 13.95 -20.31 -0.17
C SER A 169 12.88 -21.37 0.10
N GLU A 170 13.30 -22.59 0.40
CA GLU A 170 12.44 -23.78 0.63
C GLU A 170 11.63 -23.65 1.93
N THR A 171 10.81 -22.61 2.06
CA THR A 171 10.02 -22.35 3.26
C THR A 171 8.54 -22.50 2.97
N GLU A 172 7.94 -23.53 3.55
CA GLU A 172 6.49 -23.61 3.70
C GLU A 172 6.05 -22.52 4.68
N SER A 173 5.45 -21.45 4.15
CA SER A 173 4.92 -20.36 4.97
C SER A 173 3.42 -20.57 5.16
N SER A 174 2.99 -20.63 6.41
CA SER A 174 1.59 -20.71 6.79
C SER A 174 1.16 -19.42 7.47
N LEU A 175 0.17 -18.74 6.90
CA LEU A 175 -0.54 -17.67 7.58
C LEU A 175 -1.80 -18.24 8.22
N GLU A 176 -1.92 -18.03 9.53
CA GLU A 176 -3.12 -18.36 10.28
C GLU A 176 -3.73 -17.08 10.85
N ILE A 177 -4.98 -16.80 10.46
CA ILE A 177 -5.73 -15.66 10.96
C ILE A 177 -7.03 -16.16 11.57
N ASN A 178 -7.22 -15.86 12.85
CA ASN A 178 -8.43 -16.16 13.59
C ASN A 178 -9.42 -15.01 13.44
N PHE A 179 -10.56 -15.27 12.80
CA PHE A 179 -11.68 -14.34 12.72
C PHE A 179 -12.83 -14.81 13.61
N LEU A 180 -13.72 -13.89 13.97
CA LEU A 180 -14.97 -14.21 14.67
C LEU A 180 -15.83 -15.23 13.89
N ILE A 181 -15.66 -15.26 12.56
CA ILE A 181 -16.41 -16.10 11.62
C ILE A 181 -15.73 -17.44 11.29
N GLY A 182 -14.54 -17.70 11.85
CA GLY A 182 -13.77 -18.92 11.58
C GLY A 182 -12.27 -18.68 11.46
N LYS A 183 -11.53 -19.75 11.18
CA LYS A 183 -10.07 -19.75 11.08
C LYS A 183 -9.66 -19.86 9.62
N ILE A 184 -8.83 -18.93 9.15
CA ILE A 184 -8.22 -18.97 7.82
C ILE A 184 -6.81 -19.48 8.00
N LYS A 185 -6.52 -20.64 7.42
CA LYS A 185 -5.17 -21.18 7.32
C LYS A 185 -4.83 -21.26 5.84
N HIS A 186 -3.90 -20.43 5.40
CA HIS A 186 -3.36 -20.50 4.05
C HIS A 186 -1.91 -20.95 4.12
N THR A 187 -1.60 -22.06 3.48
CA THR A 187 -0.26 -22.63 3.43
C THR A 187 0.21 -22.58 1.98
N VAL A 188 1.24 -21.78 1.73
CA VAL A 188 1.85 -21.68 0.41
C VAL A 188 2.97 -22.70 0.34
N LYS A 189 2.83 -23.69 -0.54
CA LYS A 189 3.88 -24.65 -0.89
C LYS A 189 4.33 -24.39 -2.33
N ARG A 190 5.59 -24.03 -2.54
CA ARG A 190 6.14 -23.72 -3.87
C ARG A 190 7.33 -24.64 -4.17
N VAL A 191 7.35 -25.21 -5.37
CA VAL A 191 8.41 -26.11 -5.87
C VAL A 191 9.09 -25.45 -7.06
N ARG A 192 10.43 -25.48 -7.09
CA ARG A 192 11.24 -24.98 -8.20
C ARG A 192 10.92 -25.78 -9.46
N ARG A 193 10.45 -25.13 -10.54
CA ARG A 193 10.59 -25.71 -11.88
C ARG A 193 12.04 -25.50 -12.29
N GLN A 194 12.81 -26.57 -12.39
CA GLN A 194 14.08 -26.56 -13.13
C GLN A 194 13.75 -26.20 -14.58
N ASN A 195 14.25 -25.06 -15.06
CA ASN A 195 14.41 -24.88 -16.49
C ASN A 195 15.67 -25.66 -16.88
N ASP A 196 15.49 -26.71 -17.69
CA ASP A 196 16.56 -27.28 -18.49
C ASP A 196 17.11 -26.19 -19.41
N SER A 197 18.38 -25.86 -19.23
CA SER A 197 19.22 -25.40 -20.32
C SER A 197 20.53 -26.16 -20.21
N ASP A 198 20.43 -27.40 -20.70
CA ASP A 198 21.56 -28.23 -21.09
C ASP A 198 22.22 -27.54 -22.30
N TYR A 199 23.38 -26.92 -22.08
CA TYR A 199 24.34 -26.65 -23.14
C TYR A 199 25.73 -26.97 -22.58
N THR A 200 26.07 -28.26 -22.65
CA THR A 200 27.44 -28.68 -22.85
C THR A 200 27.83 -28.35 -24.30
N GLU A 201 28.77 -27.43 -24.50
CA GLU A 201 29.67 -27.53 -25.65
C GLU A 201 31.08 -27.75 -25.10
N THR A 202 31.46 -29.02 -25.15
CA THR A 202 32.84 -29.47 -25.29
C THR A 202 33.25 -29.39 -26.76
N GLU A 203 34.49 -28.93 -26.96
CA GLU A 203 35.30 -28.80 -28.20
C GLU A 203 35.18 -27.51 -29.01
#